data_AF-A0A811VBG0-F1
#
_entry.id   AF-A0A811VBG0-F1
#
_cell.length_a   1.000
_cell.length_b   1.000
_cell.length_c   1.000
_cell.angle_alpha   90.00
_cell.angle_beta   90.00
_cell.angle_gamma   90.00
#
_symmetry.space_group_name_H-M   'P 1'
#
loop_
_entity.id
_entity.type
_entity.pdbx_description
1 polymer ?
#
loop_
_entity_poly.entity_id
_entity_poly.type
_entity_poly.pdbx_seq_one_letter_code
_entity_poly.pdbx_strand_id
1 'polypeptide(L)'
;MGPDGHTCSLFPNHALLQEKSLLIAPIADSPKPPPKRVTMTLPLINNAKCCIFAMCGASKAEMVKRVFVDKEDLPAGKISPKMVS
;
A
#
# COMPACT_ATOMS: atom_id res chain seq x y z
N MET A 1 -6.68 3.57 2.36
CA MET A 1 -5.50 4.38 1.99
C MET A 1 -5.31 5.52 2.97
N GLY A 2 -4.07 5.73 3.41
CA GLY A 2 -3.69 6.86 4.26
C GLY A 2 -3.56 8.19 3.51
N PRO A 3 -3.46 9.32 4.23
CA PRO A 3 -3.30 10.66 3.66
C PRO A 3 -1.94 10.92 2.97
N ASP A 4 -1.04 9.96 3.04
CA ASP A 4 0.30 9.87 2.45
C ASP A 4 0.36 8.77 1.37
N GLY A 5 -0.79 8.24 0.94
CA GLY A 5 -0.86 7.17 -0.06
C GLY A 5 -0.45 5.79 0.44
N HIS A 6 -0.17 5.61 1.75
CA HIS A 6 0.14 4.29 2.28
C HIS A 6 -1.07 3.35 2.21
N THR A 7 -0.78 2.06 2.10
CA THR A 7 -1.73 0.96 2.27
C THR A 7 -1.08 -0.13 3.11
N CYS A 8 -1.87 -0.92 3.84
CA CYS A 8 -1.35 -1.81 4.88
C CYS A 8 -0.36 -1.04 5.78
N SER A 9 0.83 -1.59 6.07
CA SER A 9 1.94 -0.82 6.66
C SER A 9 3.07 -0.56 5.66
N LEU A 10 2.73 -0.36 4.39
CA LEU A 10 3.66 0.00 3.33
C LEU A 10 3.64 1.52 3.13
N PHE A 11 4.68 2.20 3.64
CA PHE A 11 4.79 3.65 3.64
C PHE A 11 5.67 4.18 2.50
N PRO A 12 5.46 5.43 2.04
CA PRO A 12 6.35 6.05 1.07
C PRO A 12 7.82 6.00 1.51
N ASN A 13 8.73 5.76 0.56
CA ASN A 13 10.19 5.69 0.78
C ASN A 13 10.67 4.60 1.76
N HIS A 14 9.79 3.74 2.28
CA HIS A 14 10.16 2.68 3.20
C HIS A 14 10.75 1.47 2.47
N ALA A 15 11.76 0.82 3.06
CA ALA A 15 12.48 -0.31 2.45
C ALA A 15 11.56 -1.50 2.09
N LEU A 16 10.46 -1.69 2.82
CA LEU A 16 9.45 -2.73 2.53
C LEU A 16 8.77 -2.60 1.16
N LEU A 17 8.84 -1.44 0.49
CA LEU A 17 8.39 -1.32 -0.91
C LEU A 17 9.29 -2.10 -1.88
N GLN A 18 10.52 -2.41 -1.47
CA GLN A 18 11.49 -3.18 -2.24
C GLN A 18 11.48 -4.68 -1.89
N GLU A 19 10.72 -5.11 -0.89
CA GLU A 19 10.59 -6.53 -0.52
C GLU A 19 9.98 -7.35 -1.68
N LYS A 20 10.63 -8.46 -2.06
CA LYS A 20 10.25 -9.30 -3.22
C LYS A 20 9.96 -10.75 -2.85
N SER A 21 10.37 -11.21 -1.67
CA SER A 21 10.38 -12.61 -1.26
C SER A 21 9.40 -12.91 -0.14
N LEU A 22 9.39 -12.09 0.92
CA LEU A 22 8.51 -12.28 2.05
C LEU A 22 7.07 -11.93 1.67
N LEU A 23 6.10 -12.77 2.04
CA LEU A 23 4.67 -12.48 1.89
C LEU A 23 4.12 -11.60 3.03
N ILE A 24 4.67 -11.81 4.22
CA ILE A 24 4.37 -11.07 5.45
C ILE A 24 5.71 -10.62 6.03
N ALA A 25 5.81 -9.35 6.44
CA ALA A 25 7.04 -8.79 7.00
C ALA A 25 6.76 -7.99 8.28
N PRO A 26 7.70 -7.99 9.25
CA PRO A 26 7.67 -7.04 10.34
C PRO A 26 8.12 -5.64 9.85
N ILE A 27 7.59 -4.61 10.49
CA ILE A 27 8.10 -3.23 10.41
C ILE A 27 8.31 -2.76 11.85
N ALA A 28 9.46 -2.15 12.14
CA ALA A 28 9.79 -1.69 13.50
C ALA A 28 9.82 -0.16 13.63
N ASP A 29 9.75 0.53 12.50
CA ASP A 29 10.06 1.94 12.27
C ASP A 29 8.96 2.63 11.44
N SER A 30 7.70 2.20 11.61
CA SER A 30 6.56 2.87 10.98
C SER A 30 6.56 4.36 11.36
N PRO A 31 6.46 5.28 10.37
CA PRO A 31 6.43 6.73 10.62
C PRO A 31 5.15 7.17 11.35
N LYS A 32 4.18 6.26 11.50
CA LYS A 32 2.93 6.48 12.24
C LYS A 32 2.84 5.53 13.44
N PRO A 33 2.43 6.00 14.62
CA PRO A 33 2.29 5.14 15.80
C PRO A 33 1.17 4.10 15.61
N PRO A 34 1.29 2.89 16.19
CA PRO A 34 2.52 2.36 16.81
C PRO A 34 3.61 2.05 15.76
N PRO A 35 4.90 2.15 16.14
CA PRO A 35 6.02 1.98 15.20
C PRO A 35 6.20 0.52 14.75
N LYS A 36 5.88 -0.43 15.63
CA LYS A 36 6.01 -1.87 15.35
C LYS A 36 4.70 -2.43 14.81
N ARG A 37 4.76 -3.08 13.64
CA ARG A 37 3.59 -3.72 12.99
C ARG A 37 4.01 -4.99 12.25
N VAL A 38 3.03 -5.76 11.84
CA VAL A 38 3.16 -6.84 10.85
C VAL A 38 2.35 -6.44 9.63
N THR A 39 2.87 -6.65 8.42
CA THR A 39 2.20 -6.22 7.19
C THR A 39 2.29 -7.27 6.08
N MET A 40 1.25 -7.30 5.25
CA MET A 40 1.31 -7.92 3.93
C MET A 40 2.21 -7.07 3.03
N THR A 41 3.03 -7.73 2.22
CA THR A 41 3.97 -7.10 1.27
C THR A 41 3.38 -7.04 -0.13
N LEU A 42 4.04 -6.32 -1.05
CA LEU A 42 3.60 -6.25 -2.45
C LEU A 42 3.50 -7.62 -3.14
N PRO A 43 4.44 -8.57 -2.96
CA PRO A 43 4.30 -9.93 -3.49
C PRO A 43 2.98 -10.62 -3.12
N LEU A 44 2.56 -10.54 -1.84
CA LEU A 44 1.32 -11.16 -1.40
C LEU A 44 0.09 -10.41 -1.96
N ILE A 45 0.07 -9.09 -1.84
CA ILE A 45 -1.08 -8.28 -2.24
C ILE A 45 -1.33 -8.39 -3.76
N ASN A 46 -0.28 -8.32 -4.56
CA ASN A 46 -0.40 -8.39 -6.03
C ASN A 46 -0.63 -9.81 -6.56
N ASN A 47 -0.58 -10.83 -5.70
CA ASN A 47 -0.99 -12.20 -6.04
C ASN A 47 -2.46 -12.50 -5.67
N ALA A 48 -3.16 -11.55 -5.05
CA ALA A 48 -4.59 -11.70 -4.79
C ALA A 48 -5.40 -11.67 -6.10
N LYS A 49 -6.53 -12.39 -6.15
CA LYS A 49 -7.45 -12.33 -7.30
C LYS A 49 -8.11 -10.96 -7.48
N CYS A 50 -8.31 -10.24 -6.39
CA CYS A 50 -8.95 -8.93 -6.37
C CYS A 50 -8.45 -8.15 -5.15
N CYS A 51 -8.19 -6.86 -5.33
CA CYS A 51 -7.91 -5.93 -4.24
C CYS A 51 -8.91 -4.78 -4.28
N ILE A 52 -9.53 -4.51 -3.13
CA ILE A 52 -10.54 -3.46 -2.98
C ILE A 52 -10.03 -2.42 -2.00
N PHE A 53 -10.04 -1.16 -2.41
CA PHE A 53 -9.79 -0.02 -1.53
C PHE A 53 -11.11 0.53 -0.98
N ALA A 54 -11.57 0.03 0.17
CA ALA A 54 -12.77 0.55 0.84
C ALA A 54 -12.46 1.86 1.58
N MET A 55 -12.99 2.98 1.09
CA MET A 55 -12.71 4.33 1.60
C MET A 55 -13.95 5.22 1.49
N CYS A 56 -14.13 6.13 2.44
CA CYS A 56 -15.25 7.08 2.49
C CYS A 56 -14.74 8.46 2.94
N GLY A 57 -15.47 9.51 2.52
CA GLY A 57 -15.27 10.89 2.95
C GLY A 57 -14.49 11.75 1.95
N ALA A 58 -14.86 13.03 1.87
CA ALA A 58 -14.26 14.01 0.95
C ALA A 58 -12.75 14.16 1.14
N SER A 59 -12.25 13.96 2.37
CA SER A 59 -10.82 14.01 2.69
C SER A 59 -9.97 12.95 1.97
N LYS A 60 -10.59 11.98 1.28
CA LYS A 60 -9.89 10.96 0.48
C LYS A 60 -9.75 11.34 -0.99
N ALA A 61 -10.55 12.27 -1.49
CA ALA A 61 -10.67 12.57 -2.92
C ALA A 61 -9.34 12.97 -3.55
N GLU A 62 -8.59 13.86 -2.92
CA GLU A 62 -7.29 14.32 -3.41
C GLU A 62 -6.30 13.15 -3.53
N MET A 63 -6.18 12.32 -2.50
CA MET A 63 -5.27 11.18 -2.52
C MET A 63 -5.67 10.13 -3.55
N VAL A 64 -6.98 9.92 -3.76
CA VAL A 64 -7.48 9.05 -4.84
C VAL A 64 -7.06 9.57 -6.20
N LYS A 65 -7.19 10.88 -6.45
CA LYS A 65 -6.72 11.50 -7.70
C LYS A 65 -5.21 11.28 -7.88
N ARG A 66 -4.41 11.61 -6.87
CA ARG A 66 -2.94 11.48 -6.92
C ARG A 66 -2.48 10.06 -7.24
N VAL A 67 -3.10 9.06 -6.61
CA VAL A 67 -2.73 7.65 -6.79
C VAL A 67 -3.28 7.06 -8.09
N PHE A 68 -4.57 7.23 -8.37
CA PHE A 68 -5.24 6.48 -9.42
C PHE A 68 -5.40 7.24 -10.74
N VAL A 69 -5.38 8.56 -10.72
CA VAL A 69 -5.47 9.43 -11.90
C VAL A 69 -4.10 9.95 -12.31
N ASP A 70 -3.40 10.63 -11.38
CA ASP A 70 -2.10 11.26 -11.68
C ASP A 70 -0.95 10.25 -11.68
N LYS A 71 -1.19 9.03 -11.16
CA LYS A 71 -0.21 7.94 -11.08
C LYS A 71 1.09 8.33 -10.37
N GLU A 72 1.00 9.14 -9.31
CA GLU A 72 2.15 9.41 -8.44
C GLU A 72 2.71 8.09 -7.87
N ASP A 73 4.03 8.01 -7.70
CA ASP A 73 4.70 6.80 -7.21
C ASP A 73 4.49 6.59 -5.70
N LEU A 74 3.27 6.20 -5.32
CA LEU A 74 2.83 6.02 -3.95
C LEU A 74 2.50 4.54 -3.67
N PRO A 75 2.62 4.07 -2.41
CA PRO A 75 2.43 2.65 -2.08
C PRO A 75 1.11 2.05 -2.57
N ALA A 76 -0.01 2.76 -2.42
CA ALA A 76 -1.30 2.31 -2.91
C ALA A 76 -1.36 2.17 -4.44
N GLY A 77 -0.62 2.98 -5.19
CA GLY A 77 -0.53 2.91 -6.65
C GLY A 77 0.28 1.72 -7.16
N LYS A 78 1.12 1.13 -6.30
CA LYS A 78 1.88 -0.10 -6.60
C LYS A 78 1.04 -1.39 -6.45
N ILE A 79 -0.22 -1.27 -6.01
CA ILE A 79 -1.14 -2.40 -5.95
C ILE A 79 -1.70 -2.67 -7.35
N SER A 80 -1.23 -3.75 -7.95
CA SER A 80 -1.61 -4.22 -9.29
C SER A 80 -1.77 -5.74 -9.24
N PRO A 81 -2.94 -6.23 -8.80
CA PRO A 81 -3.24 -7.65 -8.76
C PRO A 81 -3.13 -8.25 -10.15
N LYS A 82 -2.37 -9.34 -10.30
CA LYS A 82 -2.27 -10.03 -11.58
C LYS A 82 -3.59 -10.71 -11.90
N MET A 83 -4.12 -10.46 -13.10
CA MET A 83 -5.20 -11.27 -13.65
C MET A 83 -4.64 -12.68 -13.85
N VAL A 84 -5.18 -13.65 -13.13
CA VAL A 84 -4.88 -15.06 -13.36
C VAL A 84 -5.70 -15.47 -14.59
N SER A 85 -5.01 -15.74 -15.71
CA SER A 85 -5.59 -16.31 -16.93
C SER A 85 -6.11 -17.71 -16.71
#